data_AF-A0A530M338-F1
#
_entry.id   AF-A0A530M338-F1
#
_cell.length_a   1.000
_cell.length_b   1.000
_cell.length_c   1.000
_cell.angle_alpha   90.00
_cell.angle_beta   90.00
_cell.angle_gamma   90.00
#
_symmetry.space_group_name_H-M   'P 1'
#
loop_
_entity.id
_entity.type
_entity.pdbx_description
1 polymer ?
#
loop_
_entity_poly.entity_id
_entity_poly.type
_entity_poly.pdbx_seq_one_letter_code
_entity_poly.pdbx_strand_id
1 'polypeptide(L)'
;TIANLGAYMSLFSSCVPTYLYATLLSGQYDIPAIHANVRAVYTNTAPVDAYRGAGRPEATYLLERTIETAARELGVSPAALRRKNFITSFPHQTPV
;
A
#
# COMPACT_ATOMS: atom_id res chain seq x y z
N THR A 1 -5.39 -2.53 9.12
CA THR A 1 -5.63 -3.67 8.19
C THR A 1 -5.53 -4.99 8.92
N ILE A 2 -6.36 -5.98 8.59
CA ILE A 2 -6.24 -7.36 9.08
C ILE A 2 -5.76 -8.24 7.93
N ALA A 3 -4.67 -8.99 8.10
CA ALA A 3 -4.05 -9.81 7.06
C ALA A 3 -4.08 -11.30 7.43
N ASN A 4 -4.54 -12.14 6.51
CA ASN A 4 -4.60 -13.59 6.71
C ASN A 4 -3.23 -14.23 6.40
N LEU A 5 -2.68 -15.02 7.33
CA LEU A 5 -1.47 -15.81 7.11
C LEU A 5 -1.74 -17.27 6.68
N GLY A 6 -2.98 -17.73 6.83
CA GLY A 6 -3.35 -19.14 6.77
C GLY A 6 -2.97 -19.89 8.04
N ALA A 7 -2.82 -21.21 7.93
CA ALA A 7 -2.66 -22.10 9.10
C ALA A 7 -1.35 -21.93 9.86
N TYR A 8 -0.28 -21.48 9.19
CA TYR A 8 1.04 -21.25 9.78
C TYR A 8 1.81 -20.20 8.99
N MET A 9 2.83 -19.62 9.62
CA MET A 9 3.64 -18.58 9.00
C MET A 9 4.59 -19.18 7.97
N SER A 10 4.41 -18.82 6.70
CA SER A 10 5.37 -19.11 5.62
C SER A 10 6.45 -18.03 5.52
N LEU A 11 7.49 -18.25 4.70
CA LEU A 11 8.75 -17.49 4.69
C LEU A 11 8.58 -15.97 4.66
N PHE A 12 7.80 -15.42 3.71
CA PHE A 12 7.55 -13.98 3.62
C PHE A 12 6.12 -13.59 4.04
N SER A 13 5.33 -14.53 4.53
CA SER A 13 3.91 -14.31 4.86
C SER A 13 3.68 -13.17 5.85
N SER A 14 4.60 -12.94 6.80
CA SER A 14 4.53 -11.82 7.73
C SER A 14 4.95 -10.50 7.08
N CYS A 15 5.95 -10.51 6.21
CA CYS A 15 6.54 -9.33 5.57
C CYS A 15 5.70 -8.77 4.42
N VAL A 16 5.02 -9.64 3.65
CA VAL A 16 4.18 -9.27 2.50
C VAL A 16 3.12 -8.23 2.87
N PRO A 17 2.25 -8.46 3.88
CA PRO A 17 1.22 -7.48 4.24
C PRO A 17 1.73 -6.37 5.17
N THR A 18 2.97 -6.46 5.68
CA THR A 18 3.54 -5.47 6.62
C THR A 18 4.57 -4.59 5.91
N TYR A 19 5.85 -4.94 6.00
CA TYR A 19 6.97 -4.14 5.51
C TYR A 19 6.91 -3.90 4.00
N LEU A 20 6.67 -4.96 3.21
CA LEU A 20 6.63 -4.85 1.74
C LEU A 20 5.40 -4.12 1.23
N TYR A 21 4.34 -4.06 2.02
CA TYR A 21 3.13 -3.28 1.73
C TYR A 21 3.29 -1.81 2.16
N ALA A 22 3.68 -1.58 3.42
CA ALA A 22 3.67 -0.26 4.04
C ALA A 22 4.69 0.70 3.41
N THR A 23 5.87 0.20 3.05
CA THR A 23 6.93 0.98 2.39
C THR A 23 6.56 1.42 0.97
N LEU A 24 5.46 0.91 0.41
CA LEU A 24 4.98 1.25 -0.92
C LEU A 24 3.79 2.22 -0.90
N LEU A 25 3.30 2.59 0.29
CA LEU A 25 2.12 3.45 0.43
C LEU A 25 2.36 4.90 -0.01
N SER A 26 3.60 5.35 -0.13
CA SER A 26 3.91 6.64 -0.77
C SER A 26 3.63 6.61 -2.27
N GLY A 27 3.76 5.43 -2.90
CA GLY A 27 3.61 5.23 -4.33
C GLY A 27 4.46 6.21 -5.13
N GLN A 28 3.80 7.01 -5.98
CA GLN A 28 4.45 8.02 -6.83
C GLN A 28 4.12 9.44 -6.39
N TYR A 29 3.57 9.59 -5.19
CA TYR A 29 3.04 10.86 -4.69
C TYR A 29 3.90 11.42 -3.56
N ASP A 30 4.03 12.74 -3.53
CA ASP A 30 4.67 13.47 -2.43
C ASP A 30 3.69 13.57 -1.25
N ILE A 31 3.70 12.52 -0.42
CA ILE A 31 2.87 12.41 0.77
C ILE A 31 3.78 12.62 1.99
N PRO A 32 3.57 13.66 2.82
CA PRO A 32 4.53 14.02 3.87
C PRO A 32 4.52 13.07 5.07
N ALA A 33 3.41 12.36 5.31
CA ALA A 33 3.27 11.50 6.47
C ALA A 33 2.38 10.29 6.14
N ILE A 34 2.87 9.10 6.50
CA ILE A 34 2.18 7.83 6.26
C ILE A 34 2.29 6.99 7.53
N HIS A 35 1.17 6.41 7.94
CA HIS A 35 1.13 5.46 9.04
C HIS A 35 0.36 4.20 8.60
N ALA A 36 0.98 3.05 8.79
CA ALA A 36 0.39 1.75 8.49
C ALA A 36 0.36 0.88 9.74
N ASN A 37 -0.83 0.38 10.08
CA ASN A 37 -1.01 -0.61 11.13
C ASN A 37 -1.68 -1.87 10.55
N VAL A 38 -1.00 -3.00 10.72
CA VAL A 38 -1.41 -4.29 10.15
C VAL A 38 -1.41 -5.34 11.26
N ARG A 39 -2.55 -6.00 11.44
CA ARG A 39 -2.70 -7.16 12.33
C ARG A 39 -2.71 -8.41 11.46
N ALA A 40 -1.65 -9.19 11.53
CA ALA A 40 -1.61 -10.52 10.93
C ALA A 40 -2.36 -11.52 11.82
N VAL A 41 -3.15 -12.40 11.22
CA VAL A 41 -3.95 -13.41 11.92
C VAL A 41 -3.78 -14.78 11.26
N TYR A 42 -3.67 -15.82 12.09
CA TYR A 42 -3.76 -17.20 11.62
C TYR A 42 -5.23 -17.57 11.38
N THR A 43 -5.45 -18.40 10.37
CA THR A 43 -6.78 -18.93 10.03
C THR A 43 -6.68 -20.40 9.61
N ASN A 44 -7.81 -21.12 9.57
CA ASN A 44 -7.85 -22.51 9.11
C ASN A 44 -7.86 -22.64 7.57
N THR A 45 -7.03 -21.85 6.88
CA THR A 45 -6.86 -21.93 5.41
C THR A 45 -5.44 -22.35 5.04
N ALA A 46 -5.23 -22.68 3.76
CA ALA A 46 -3.88 -22.89 3.24
C ALA A 46 -2.99 -21.68 3.55
N PRO A 47 -1.72 -21.88 3.96
CA PRO A 47 -0.75 -20.80 4.16
C PRO A 47 -0.59 -19.96 2.90
N VAL A 48 -0.41 -18.65 3.10
CA VAL A 48 -0.09 -17.71 2.01
C VAL A 48 1.37 -17.30 2.08
N ASP A 49 1.92 -16.86 0.95
CA ASP A 49 3.28 -16.33 0.88
C ASP A 49 3.40 -15.30 -0.26
N ALA A 50 4.62 -14.83 -0.51
CA ALA A 50 4.93 -13.91 -1.59
C ALA A 50 4.38 -14.41 -2.93
N TYR A 51 3.44 -13.64 -3.47
CA TYR A 51 2.92 -13.79 -4.82
C TYR A 51 3.19 -12.52 -5.61
N ARG A 52 3.40 -12.65 -6.92
CA ARG A 52 3.82 -11.60 -7.87
C ARG A 52 3.56 -10.16 -7.40
N GLY A 53 4.62 -9.46 -6.99
CA GLY A 53 4.59 -8.09 -6.50
C GLY A 53 4.65 -7.95 -4.98
N ALA A 54 4.20 -8.97 -4.23
CA ALA A 54 4.34 -9.14 -2.78
C ALA A 54 3.94 -7.89 -1.98
N GLY A 55 2.63 -7.64 -1.83
CA GLY A 55 2.07 -6.49 -1.09
C GLY A 55 1.93 -5.23 -1.96
N ARG A 56 2.67 -5.14 -3.08
CA ARG A 56 2.59 -4.02 -4.02
C ARG A 56 1.24 -3.89 -4.72
N PRO A 57 0.61 -4.98 -5.25
CA PRO A 57 -0.72 -4.85 -5.86
C PRO A 57 -1.75 -4.27 -4.88
N GLU A 58 -1.71 -4.70 -3.62
CA GLU A 58 -2.61 -4.24 -2.56
C GLU A 58 -2.33 -2.79 -2.16
N ALA A 59 -1.05 -2.41 -2.02
CA ALA A 59 -0.65 -1.03 -1.71
C ALA A 59 -1.05 -0.06 -2.83
N THR A 60 -0.74 -0.40 -4.09
CA THR A 60 -1.11 0.39 -5.25
C THR A 60 -2.62 0.52 -5.38
N TYR A 61 -3.37 -0.58 -5.18
CA TYR A 61 -4.83 -0.53 -5.20
C TYR A 61 -5.36 0.45 -4.14
N LEU A 62 -4.95 0.31 -2.88
CA LEU A 62 -5.41 1.18 -1.81
C LEU A 62 -5.09 2.65 -2.10
N LEU A 63 -3.85 2.94 -2.52
CA LEU A 63 -3.40 4.30 -2.81
C LEU A 63 -4.17 4.93 -3.97
N GLU A 64 -4.27 4.23 -5.11
CA GLU A 64 -4.96 4.74 -6.29
C GLU A 64 -6.46 4.92 -6.07
N ARG A 65 -7.08 4.02 -5.30
CA ARG A 65 -8.49 4.17 -4.89
C ARG A 65 -8.69 5.35 -3.95
N THR A 66 -7.73 5.62 -3.07
CA THR A 66 -7.76 6.77 -2.16
C THR A 66 -7.67 8.07 -2.94
N ILE A 67 -6.71 8.20 -3.86
CA ILE A 67 -6.58 9.38 -4.73
C ILE A 67 -7.82 9.59 -5.61
N GLU A 68 -8.34 8.52 -6.20
CA GLU A 68 -9.57 8.57 -7.01
C GLU A 68 -10.77 9.07 -6.20
N THR A 69 -10.94 8.58 -4.96
CA THR A 69 -12.04 8.96 -4.08
C THR A 69 -11.88 10.42 -3.63
N ALA A 70 -10.67 10.82 -3.21
CA ALA A 70 -10.37 12.19 -2.82
C ALA A 70 -10.62 13.18 -3.97
N ALA A 71 -10.27 12.83 -5.21
CA ALA A 71 -10.53 13.70 -6.36
C ALA A 71 -12.04 13.97 -6.55
N ARG A 72 -12.87 12.94 -6.40
CA ARG A 72 -14.33 13.06 -6.51
C ARG A 72 -14.91 13.92 -5.41
N GLU A 73 -14.46 13.75 -4.16
CA GLU A 73 -14.91 14.55 -3.02
C GLU A 73 -14.49 16.02 -3.15
N LEU A 74 -13.29 16.28 -3.69
CA LEU A 74 -12.78 17.63 -3.93
C LEU A 74 -13.33 18.28 -5.21
N GLY A 75 -14.12 17.56 -6.01
CA GLY A 75 -14.68 18.07 -7.27
C GLY A 75 -13.64 18.33 -8.36
N VAL A 76 -12.48 17.66 -8.32
CA VAL A 76 -11.41 17.77 -9.32
C VAL A 76 -11.29 16.49 -10.14
N SER A 77 -10.68 16.57 -11.33
CA SER A 77 -10.42 15.35 -12.09
C SER A 77 -9.36 14.48 -11.39
N PRO A 78 -9.50 13.14 -11.39
CA PRO A 78 -8.50 12.26 -10.80
C PRO A 78 -7.11 12.42 -11.41
N ALA A 79 -7.03 12.69 -12.72
CA ALA A 79 -5.75 12.95 -13.39
C ALA A 79 -5.08 14.25 -12.89
N ALA A 80 -5.86 15.30 -12.64
CA ALA A 80 -5.33 16.55 -12.09
C ALA A 80 -4.83 16.36 -10.65
N LEU A 81 -5.55 15.62 -9.80
CA LEU A 81 -5.11 15.37 -8.44
C LEU A 81 -3.83 14.51 -8.40
N ARG A 82 -3.73 13.48 -9.25
CA ARG A 82 -2.50 12.70 -9.40
C ARG A 82 -1.32 13.59 -9.82
N ARG A 83 -1.51 14.42 -10.86
CA ARG A 83 -0.47 15.32 -11.37
C ARG A 83 -0.02 16.32 -10.31
N LYS A 84 -0.95 16.89 -9.54
CA LYS A 84 -0.65 17.87 -8.49
C LYS A 84 0.24 17.29 -7.40
N ASN A 85 0.05 16.01 -7.05
CA ASN A 85 0.80 15.36 -5.97
C ASN A 85 1.95 14.50 -6.47
N PHE A 86 2.23 14.45 -7.78
CA PHE A 86 3.30 13.62 -8.33
C PHE A 86 4.68 14.14 -7.90
N ILE A 87 5.60 13.24 -7.57
CA ILE A 87 6.99 13.59 -7.20
C ILE A 87 7.71 14.21 -8.41
N THR A 88 8.30 15.40 -8.25
CA THR A 88 8.94 16.14 -9.35
C THR A 88 10.41 16.50 -9.11
N SER A 89 10.91 16.32 -7.89
CA SER A 89 12.30 16.60 -7.52
C SER A 89 13.01 15.30 -7.14
N PHE A 90 14.24 15.11 -7.62
CA PHE A 90 15.04 13.91 -7.38
C PHE A 90 16.46 14.28 -6.92
N PRO A 91 17.04 13.58 -5.93
CA PRO A 91 16.47 12.43 -5.20
C PRO A 91 15.33 12.83 -4.27
N HIS A 92 14.31 11.97 -4.17
CA HIS A 92 13.16 12.14 -3.26
C HIS A 92 13.23 11.13 -2.13
N GLN A 93 13.26 11.60 -0.89
CA GLN A 93 13.23 10.75 0.29
C GLN A 93 11.77 10.44 0.64
N THR A 94 11.41 9.16 0.64
CA THR A 94 10.08 8.71 1.08
C THR A 94 9.97 8.76 2.60
N PRO A 95 8.76 9.03 3.15
CA PRO A 95 8.51 9.02 4.60
C PRO A 95 8.33 7.61 5.18
N VAL A 96 8.55 6.58 4.36
CA VAL A 96 8.43 5.15 4.67
C VAL A 96 9.70 4.40 4.26
#